data_AF-A0A5K0ZV47-F1
#
_entry.id   AF-A0A5K0ZV47-F1
#
_cell.length_a   1.000
_cell.length_b   1.000
_cell.length_c   1.000
_cell.angle_alpha   90.00
_cell.angle_beta   90.00
_cell.angle_gamma   90.00
#
_symmetry.space_group_name_H-M   'P 1'
#
loop_
_entity.id
_entity.type
_entity.pdbx_description
1 polymer ?
#
loop_
_entity_poly.entity_id
_entity_poly.type
_entity_poly.pdbx_seq_one_letter_code
_entity_poly.pdbx_strand_id
1 'polypeptide(L)'
;VPGTLDVEGMEIMPNDKKWYGKCVSAQCFERMCNLRYLYVQHVNFRGTFSCFPTDLKWVFLDNCHFDSPPSDSDFNLEKVVILNLHKTNMAQILINQLRVA
;
A
#
# COMPACT_ATOMS: atom_id res chain seq x y z
N VAL A 1 -14.26 -20.94 -2.53
CA VAL A 1 -13.66 -19.64 -2.92
C VAL A 1 -12.52 -19.37 -1.96
N PRO A 2 -11.27 -19.09 -2.40
CA PRO A 2 -10.22 -18.65 -1.48
C PRO A 2 -10.69 -17.38 -0.77
N GLY A 3 -10.81 -17.43 0.56
CA GLY A 3 -11.46 -16.36 1.34
C GLY A 3 -10.81 -14.99 1.22
N THR A 4 -9.55 -14.90 0.77
CA THR A 4 -8.81 -13.65 0.59
C THR A 4 -9.13 -12.90 -0.72
N LEU A 5 -9.78 -13.55 -1.70
CA LEU A 5 -10.11 -12.89 -2.98
C LEU A 5 -11.29 -11.91 -2.85
N ASP A 6 -12.19 -12.16 -1.90
CA ASP A 6 -13.42 -11.36 -1.71
C ASP A 6 -13.30 -10.36 -0.55
N VAL A 7 -12.08 -10.14 -0.07
CA VAL A 7 -11.82 -9.22 1.04
C VAL A 7 -11.93 -7.79 0.55
N GLU A 8 -12.88 -7.02 1.10
CA GLU A 8 -13.01 -5.59 0.82
C GLU A 8 -12.16 -4.70 1.73
N GLY A 9 -11.74 -5.21 2.89
CA GLY A 9 -10.95 -4.44 3.86
C GLY A 9 -9.89 -5.28 4.55
N MET A 10 -8.70 -4.72 4.69
CA MET A 10 -7.59 -5.40 5.36
C MET A 10 -6.79 -4.46 6.26
N GLU A 11 -6.51 -4.93 7.47
CA GLU A 11 -5.65 -4.29 8.44
C GLU A 11 -4.41 -5.15 8.70
N ILE A 12 -3.23 -4.54 8.65
CA ILE A 12 -1.96 -5.20 8.96
C ILE A 12 -1.21 -4.34 9.98
N MET A 13 -1.26 -4.76 11.24
CA MET A 13 -0.64 -4.06 12.37
C MET A 13 0.22 -5.06 13.18
N PRO A 14 1.47 -5.30 12.76
CA PRO A 14 2.34 -6.22 13.47
C PRO A 14 2.74 -5.61 14.83
N ASN A 15 2.26 -6.19 15.93
CA ASN A 15 2.66 -5.82 17.29
C ASN A 15 3.74 -6.74 17.88
N ASP A 16 4.17 -7.76 17.14
CA ASP A 16 5.13 -8.76 17.60
C ASP A 16 6.54 -8.48 17.08
N LYS A 17 7.54 -8.48 17.98
CA LYS A 17 8.97 -8.34 17.66
C LYS A 17 9.45 -9.36 16.61
N LYS A 18 8.76 -10.49 16.44
CA LYS A 18 9.06 -11.48 15.38
C LYS A 18 8.93 -10.94 13.96
N TRP A 19 8.25 -9.82 13.77
CA TRP A 19 8.12 -9.16 12.47
C TRP A 19 9.31 -8.27 12.12
N TYR A 20 10.26 -8.08 13.05
CA TYR A 20 11.45 -7.28 12.77
C TYR A 20 12.26 -7.89 11.62
N GLY A 21 12.51 -7.07 10.59
CA GLY A 21 13.21 -7.51 9.38
C GLY A 21 12.41 -8.43 8.47
N LYS A 22 11.11 -8.62 8.70
CA LYS A 22 10.21 -9.33 7.77
C LYS A 22 9.60 -8.36 6.77
N CYS A 23 9.36 -8.86 5.56
CA CYS A 23 8.69 -8.12 4.50
C CYS A 23 7.46 -8.87 4.01
N VAL A 24 6.45 -8.13 3.56
CA VAL A 24 5.29 -8.65 2.85
C VAL A 24 5.51 -8.46 1.35
N SER A 25 5.23 -9.50 0.55
CA SER A 25 5.28 -9.36 -0.91
C SER A 25 4.08 -8.53 -1.39
N ALA A 26 4.35 -7.45 -2.12
CA ALA A 26 3.30 -6.60 -2.70
C ALA A 26 2.45 -7.38 -3.73
N GLN A 27 3.03 -8.38 -4.39
CA GLN A 27 2.32 -9.24 -5.35
C GLN A 27 1.16 -10.03 -4.71
N CYS A 28 1.14 -10.21 -3.38
CA CYS A 28 0.01 -10.83 -2.70
C CYS A 28 -1.31 -10.06 -2.89
N PHE A 29 -1.23 -8.76 -3.20
CA PHE A 29 -2.38 -7.87 -3.33
C PHE A 29 -2.98 -7.83 -4.74
N GLU A 30 -2.25 -8.31 -5.77
CA GLU A 30 -2.70 -8.26 -7.18
C GLU A 30 -4.03 -8.99 -7.41
N ARG A 31 -4.29 -10.03 -6.61
CA ARG A 31 -5.51 -10.85 -6.72
C ARG A 31 -6.64 -10.39 -5.79
N MET A 32 -6.40 -9.39 -4.93
CA MET A 32 -7.39 -8.87 -3.98
C MET A 32 -8.23 -7.78 -4.65
N CYS A 33 -8.82 -8.07 -5.83
CA CYS A 33 -9.46 -7.07 -6.67
C CYS A 33 -10.65 -6.35 -6.02
N ASN A 34 -11.25 -6.93 -4.98
CA ASN A 34 -12.35 -6.32 -4.23
C ASN A 34 -11.87 -5.42 -3.08
N LEU A 35 -10.56 -5.37 -2.78
CA LEU A 35 -10.01 -4.59 -1.67
C LEU A 35 -10.18 -3.09 -1.90
N ARG A 36 -10.92 -2.43 -1.01
CA ARG A 36 -11.18 -0.98 -1.03
C ARG A 36 -10.60 -0.25 0.17
N TYR A 37 -10.43 -0.95 1.29
CA TYR A 37 -9.87 -0.42 2.53
C TYR A 37 -8.55 -1.11 2.87
N LEU A 38 -7.50 -0.33 3.02
CA LEU A 38 -6.19 -0.80 3.41
C LEU A 38 -5.62 0.07 4.54
N TYR A 39 -5.39 -0.54 5.70
CA TYR A 39 -4.72 0.06 6.83
C TYR A 39 -3.50 -0.76 7.22
N VAL A 40 -2.31 -0.15 7.13
CA VAL A 40 -1.06 -0.85 7.41
C VAL A 40 -0.14 0.04 8.21
N GLN A 41 0.49 -0.55 9.24
CA GLN A 41 1.50 0.12 10.04
C GLN A 41 2.76 -0.71 10.14
N HIS A 42 3.92 -0.08 10.04
CA HIS A 42 5.22 -0.70 10.33
C HIS A 42 5.56 -1.91 9.46
N VAL A 43 5.11 -1.93 8.19
CA VAL A 43 5.38 -3.03 7.25
C VAL A 43 6.35 -2.58 6.16
N ASN A 44 7.36 -3.41 5.92
CA ASN A 44 8.17 -3.33 4.72
C ASN A 44 7.56 -4.21 3.63
N PHE A 45 7.32 -3.64 2.46
CA PHE A 45 6.86 -4.32 1.27
C PHE A 45 8.02 -4.62 0.34
N ARG A 46 8.02 -5.84 -0.20
CA ARG A 46 8.87 -6.25 -1.31
C ARG A 46 8.08 -6.10 -2.61
N GLY A 47 8.54 -5.25 -3.51
CA GLY A 47 7.84 -4.86 -4.73
C GLY A 47 7.38 -3.41 -4.70
N THR A 48 6.45 -3.07 -5.60
CA THR A 48 5.97 -1.70 -5.86
C THR A 48 4.50 -1.53 -5.46
N PHE A 49 4.08 -0.29 -5.29
CA PHE A 49 2.70 0.07 -4.99
C PHE A 49 1.71 -0.28 -6.12
N SER A 50 2.17 -0.41 -7.37
CA SER A 50 1.29 -0.80 -8.49
C SER A 50 0.77 -2.23 -8.44
N CYS A 51 1.28 -3.09 -7.54
CA CYS A 51 0.68 -4.38 -7.25
C CYS A 51 -0.66 -4.28 -6.47
N PHE A 52 -0.98 -3.10 -5.94
CA PHE A 52 -2.19 -2.88 -5.16
C PHE A 52 -3.40 -2.59 -6.08
N PRO A 53 -4.61 -3.00 -5.71
CA PRO A 53 -5.80 -2.78 -6.52
C PRO A 53 -6.08 -1.31 -6.80
N THR A 54 -6.47 -1.00 -8.04
CA THR A 54 -6.78 0.36 -8.49
C THR A 54 -8.07 0.93 -7.89
N ASP A 55 -8.91 0.06 -7.33
CA ASP A 55 -10.22 0.39 -6.75
C ASP A 55 -10.16 0.68 -5.24
N LEU A 56 -8.94 0.86 -4.71
CA LEU A 56 -8.72 1.33 -3.35
C LEU A 56 -9.37 2.71 -3.14
N LYS A 57 -10.14 2.81 -2.05
CA LYS A 57 -10.82 4.04 -1.65
C LYS A 57 -10.15 4.67 -0.43
N TRP A 58 -9.70 3.84 0.51
CA TRP A 58 -9.04 4.26 1.73
C TRP A 58 -7.68 3.58 1.83
N VAL A 59 -6.63 4.39 1.78
CA VAL A 59 -5.24 3.94 1.87
C VAL A 59 -4.59 4.63 3.05
N PHE A 60 -4.30 3.87 4.10
CA PHE A 60 -3.56 4.34 5.26
C PHE A 60 -2.29 3.51 5.44
N LEU A 61 -1.16 4.10 5.07
CA LEU A 61 0.15 3.50 5.20
C LEU A 61 1.00 4.37 6.14
N ASP A 62 1.22 3.88 7.35
CA ASP A 62 2.01 4.58 8.36
C ASP A 62 3.33 3.85 8.61
N ASN A 63 4.44 4.56 8.41
CA ASN A 63 5.79 4.03 8.56
C ASN A 63 6.00 2.72 7.77
N CYS A 64 5.49 2.70 6.53
CA CYS A 64 5.60 1.58 5.61
C CYS A 64 6.58 1.91 4.48
N HIS A 65 7.38 0.93 4.06
CA HIS A 65 8.40 1.15 3.03
C HIS A 65 8.32 0.12 1.92
N PHE A 66 8.59 0.56 0.70
CA PHE A 66 8.67 -0.29 -0.49
C PHE A 66 10.12 -0.39 -0.93
N ASP A 67 10.66 -1.60 -1.10
CA ASP A 67 12.04 -1.75 -1.58
C ASP A 67 12.22 -1.31 -3.04
N SER A 68 11.13 -1.32 -3.81
CA SER A 68 11.04 -0.85 -5.17
C SER A 68 10.22 0.44 -5.17
N PRO A 69 10.86 1.61 -5.11
CA PRO A 69 10.13 2.88 -5.05
C PRO A 69 9.25 3.04 -6.30
N PRO A 70 8.01 3.53 -6.14
CA PRO A 70 7.10 3.74 -7.26
C PRO A 70 7.67 4.77 -8.24
N SER A 71 7.53 4.47 -9.53
CA SER A 71 7.68 5.40 -10.64
C SER A 71 6.48 6.34 -10.74
N ASP A 72 6.58 7.35 -11.59
CA ASP A 72 5.54 8.37 -11.63
C ASP A 72 4.14 7.82 -12.02
N SER A 73 4.11 6.74 -12.80
CA SER A 73 2.87 6.08 -13.23
C SER A 73 2.30 5.09 -12.21
N ASP A 74 3.00 4.80 -11.10
CA ASP A 74 2.59 3.74 -10.16
C ASP A 74 1.52 4.21 -9.15
N PHE A 75 1.29 5.52 -9.01
CA PHE A 75 0.26 6.06 -8.14
C PHE A 75 -1.11 6.09 -8.84
N ASN A 76 -1.80 4.96 -8.86
CA ASN A 76 -3.21 4.94 -9.27
C ASN A 76 -4.12 5.36 -8.09
N LEU A 77 -4.28 6.67 -7.92
CA LEU A 77 -5.03 7.27 -6.81
C LEU A 77 -6.40 7.81 -7.23
N GLU A 78 -6.87 7.53 -8.46
CA GLU A 78 -8.09 8.13 -9.04
C GLU A 78 -9.34 7.90 -8.17
N LYS A 79 -9.46 6.72 -7.55
CA LYS A 79 -10.59 6.35 -6.70
C LYS A 79 -10.36 6.55 -5.20
N VAL A 80 -9.16 7.02 -4.82
CA VAL A 80 -8.77 7.18 -3.41
C VAL A 80 -9.41 8.45 -2.84
N VAL A 81 -10.21 8.26 -1.78
CA VAL A 81 -10.91 9.33 -1.05
C VAL A 81 -10.16 9.72 0.22
N ILE A 82 -9.47 8.77 0.86
CA ILE A 82 -8.58 9.05 2.00
C ILE A 82 -7.21 8.45 1.72
N LEU A 83 -6.19 9.29 1.81
CA LEU A 83 -4.80 8.94 1.63
C LEU A 83 -3.98 9.38 2.84
N ASN A 84 -3.32 8.42 3.48
CA ASN A 84 -2.24 8.68 4.43
C ASN A 84 -0.99 7.88 4.00
N LEU A 85 0.11 8.60 3.80
CA LEU A 85 1.42 8.05 3.45
C LEU A 85 2.50 8.44 4.48
N HIS A 86 2.09 8.72 5.72
CA HIS A 86 2.99 9.20 6.77
C HIS A 86 4.21 8.29 6.97
N LYS A 87 5.41 8.90 6.97
CA LYS A 87 6.71 8.21 7.10
C LYS A 87 6.94 7.08 6.10
N THR A 88 6.27 7.09 4.96
CA THR A 88 6.59 6.18 3.86
C THR A 88 7.72 6.75 2.99
N ASN A 89 8.43 5.87 2.26
CA ASN A 89 9.39 6.32 1.24
C ASN A 89 8.72 6.76 -0.08
N MET A 90 7.40 6.65 -0.16
CA MET A 90 6.60 7.04 -1.33
C MET A 90 6.04 8.47 -1.21
N ALA A 91 5.85 8.96 0.01
CA ALA A 91 5.25 10.28 0.25
C ALA A 91 5.96 11.41 -0.48
N GLN A 92 7.30 11.43 -0.46
CA GLN A 92 8.07 12.48 -1.14
C GLN A 92 7.96 12.39 -2.66
N ILE A 93 7.82 11.18 -3.21
CA ILE A 93 7.64 10.97 -4.65
C ILE A 93 6.31 11.60 -5.08
N LEU A 94 5.20 11.23 -4.40
CA LEU A 94 3.89 11.81 -4.67
C LEU A 94 3.86 13.33 -4.49
N ILE A 95 4.51 13.87 -3.45
CA ILE A 95 4.62 15.33 -3.26
C ILE A 95 5.31 15.99 -4.45
N ASN A 96 6.38 15.38 -4.97
CA ASN A 96 7.09 15.93 -6.13
C ASN A 96 6.19 15.93 -7.39
N GLN A 97 5.36 14.90 -7.57
CA GLN A 97 4.39 14.85 -8.67
C GLN A 97 3.34 15.95 -8.60
N LEU A 98 2.77 16.17 -7.42
CA LEU A 98 1.74 17.21 -7.22
C LEU A 98 2.28 18.62 -7.40
N ARG A 99 3.60 18.82 -7.37
CA ARG A 99 4.24 20.12 -7.63
C ARG A 99 4.46 20.40 -9.12
N VAL A 100 4.46 19.36 -9.96
CA VAL A 100 4.73 19.48 -11.40
C VAL A 100 3.47 19.30 -12.26
N ALA A 101 2.33 19.00 -11.63
CA ALA A 101 0.99 18.95 -12.23
C ALA A 101 0.29 20.32 -12.16
#